data_AF-A0A4R1RU10-F1
#
_entry.id   AF-A0A4R1RU10-F1
#
_cell.length_a   1.000
_cell.length_b   1.000
_cell.length_c   1.000
_cell.angle_alpha   90.00
_cell.angle_beta   90.00
_cell.angle_gamma   90.00
#
_symmetry.space_group_name_H-M   'P 1'
#
loop_
_entity.id
_entity.type
_entity.pdbx_description
1 polymer ?
#
loop_
_entity_poly.entity_id
_entity_poly.type
_entity_poly.pdbx_seq_one_letter_code
_entity_poly.pdbx_strand_id
1 'polypeptide(L)'
;MAFAAVLASALATAGSALAATPAVSRTGVNLRAGPGTVYPIVVALRTGEPLAVHGCLADRSWCDVGWRGQRGWVSANYMQVTYQGRDVVLRPAIVPVAGIGVVEFNDAYWQRHYIRKPWYRPNPRVTHPWPHVWIVR
;
A
#
# COMPACT_ATOMS: atom_id res chain seq x y z
N MET A 1 0.49 -20.03 54.05
CA MET A 1 -0.49 -19.20 53.32
C MET A 1 -0.10 -19.23 51.84
N ALA A 2 -0.87 -19.93 51.02
CA ALA A 2 -0.62 -20.07 49.59
C ALA A 2 -1.23 -18.86 48.86
N PHE A 3 -0.42 -18.18 48.04
CA PHE A 3 -0.93 -17.20 47.06
C PHE A 3 -1.02 -17.89 45.71
N ALA A 4 -2.24 -17.97 45.18
CA ALA A 4 -2.54 -18.50 43.86
C ALA A 4 -2.88 -17.38 42.87
N ALA A 5 -2.51 -17.62 41.61
CA ALA A 5 -3.10 -17.09 40.38
C ALA A 5 -2.77 -15.61 40.03
N VAL A 6 -2.68 -15.18 38.76
CA VAL A 6 -3.22 -15.68 37.49
C VAL A 6 -2.22 -15.34 36.36
N LEU A 7 -1.81 -16.30 35.54
CA LEU A 7 -1.16 -16.01 34.25
C LEU A 7 -2.26 -15.66 33.24
N ALA A 8 -2.37 -14.39 32.85
CA ALA A 8 -3.23 -13.98 31.75
C ALA A 8 -2.49 -14.25 30.42
N SER A 9 -2.85 -15.34 29.75
CA SER A 9 -2.37 -15.65 28.40
C SER A 9 -3.03 -14.72 27.38
N ALA A 10 -2.29 -13.72 26.88
CA ALA A 10 -2.72 -12.92 25.76
C ALA A 10 -2.63 -13.75 24.47
N LEU A 11 -3.78 -14.06 23.85
CA LEU A 11 -3.80 -14.58 22.48
C LEU A 11 -3.40 -13.46 21.53
N ALA A 12 -2.15 -13.46 21.08
CA ALA A 12 -1.72 -12.67 19.94
C ALA A 12 -2.38 -13.25 18.67
N THR A 13 -3.44 -12.61 18.18
CA THR A 13 -3.93 -12.86 16.82
C THR A 13 -2.87 -12.36 15.84
N ALA A 14 -1.98 -13.24 15.42
CA ALA A 14 -1.09 -12.99 14.29
C ALA A 14 -1.98 -12.77 13.05
N GLY A 15 -2.10 -11.52 12.61
CA GLY A 15 -2.74 -11.20 11.34
C GLY A 15 -1.97 -11.91 10.22
N SER A 16 -2.66 -12.73 9.44
CA SER A 16 -2.09 -13.38 8.26
C SER A 16 -1.57 -12.30 7.31
N ALA A 17 -0.25 -12.24 7.14
CA ALA A 17 0.33 -11.40 6.11
C ALA A 17 0.02 -12.03 4.75
N LEU A 18 -0.85 -11.39 3.96
CA LEU A 18 -1.05 -11.77 2.57
C LEU A 18 0.30 -11.63 1.83
N ALA A 19 0.67 -12.68 1.10
CA ALA A 19 1.84 -12.63 0.24
C ALA A 19 1.65 -11.53 -0.82
N ALA A 20 2.71 -10.78 -1.11
CA ALA A 20 2.63 -9.75 -2.14
C ALA A 20 2.51 -10.39 -3.53
N THR A 21 1.62 -9.87 -4.36
CA THR A 21 1.42 -10.34 -5.73
C THR A 21 2.40 -9.64 -6.67
N PRO A 22 3.22 -10.38 -7.45
CA PRO A 22 4.09 -9.79 -8.46
C PRO A 22 3.29 -9.03 -9.52
N ALA A 23 3.74 -7.83 -9.85
CA ALA A 23 3.16 -6.99 -10.90
C ALA A 23 4.27 -6.27 -11.69
N VAL A 24 3.89 -5.65 -12.79
CA VAL A 24 4.78 -4.84 -13.63
C VAL A 24 4.09 -3.53 -13.97
N SER A 25 4.84 -2.42 -13.98
CA SER A 25 4.35 -1.14 -14.48
C SER A 25 4.19 -1.17 -16.00
N ARG A 26 2.99 -0.89 -16.51
CA ARG A 26 2.71 -0.87 -17.96
C ARG A 26 3.17 0.41 -18.65
N THR A 27 3.26 1.51 -17.89
CA THR A 27 3.66 2.83 -18.39
C THR A 27 4.63 3.50 -17.43
N GLY A 28 5.12 4.70 -17.77
CA GLY A 28 5.62 5.61 -16.75
C GLY A 28 4.49 5.95 -15.77
N VAL A 29 4.71 5.77 -14.47
CA VAL A 29 3.71 6.02 -13.42
C VAL A 29 4.38 6.47 -12.12
N ASN A 30 3.67 7.25 -11.32
CA ASN A 30 4.17 7.70 -10.02
C ASN A 30 3.75 6.73 -8.92
N LEU A 31 4.72 6.28 -8.13
CA LEU A 31 4.48 5.70 -6.81
C LEU A 31 4.24 6.86 -5.83
N ARG A 32 3.04 6.95 -5.25
CA ARG A 32 2.62 8.05 -4.40
C ARG A 32 2.57 7.66 -2.94
N ALA A 33 2.61 8.64 -2.04
CA ALA A 33 2.50 8.36 -0.61
C ALA A 33 1.07 7.98 -0.16
N GLY A 34 0.06 8.16 -1.02
CA GLY A 34 -1.33 7.82 -0.74
C GLY A 34 -2.15 7.64 -2.02
N PRO A 35 -3.40 7.16 -1.90
CA PRO A 35 -4.27 6.85 -3.02
C PRO A 35 -4.91 8.10 -3.61
N GLY A 36 -4.17 8.80 -4.48
CA GLY A 36 -4.65 10.01 -5.13
C GLY A 36 -3.53 10.89 -5.64
N THR A 37 -3.84 11.78 -6.58
CA THR A 37 -2.85 12.68 -7.18
C THR A 37 -2.41 13.82 -6.25
N VAL A 38 -3.19 14.09 -5.19
CA VAL A 38 -2.89 15.07 -4.14
C VAL A 38 -1.71 14.63 -3.24
N TYR A 39 -1.44 13.33 -3.17
CA TYR A 39 -0.34 12.80 -2.37
C TYR A 39 1.00 12.97 -3.08
N PRO A 40 2.08 13.24 -2.31
CA PRO A 40 3.41 13.46 -2.88
C PRO A 40 3.91 12.21 -3.60
N ILE A 41 4.75 12.45 -4.61
CA ILE A 41 5.44 11.39 -5.36
C ILE A 41 6.60 10.88 -4.50
N VAL A 42 6.61 9.58 -4.23
CA VAL A 42 7.73 8.88 -3.58
C VAL A 42 8.82 8.61 -4.63
N VAL A 43 8.43 8.10 -5.80
CA VAL A 43 9.31 7.86 -6.95
C VAL A 43 8.51 7.83 -8.25
N ALA A 44 9.13 8.23 -9.36
CA ALA A 44 8.62 8.00 -10.70
C ALA A 44 9.15 6.66 -11.24
N LEU A 45 8.25 5.74 -11.54
CA LEU A 45 8.53 4.42 -12.10
C LEU A 45 8.54 4.49 -13.61
N ARG A 46 9.42 3.70 -14.24
CA ARG A 46 9.45 3.50 -15.69
C ARG A 46 8.55 2.33 -16.08
N THR A 47 8.20 2.25 -17.35
CA THR A 47 7.58 1.06 -17.93
C THR A 47 8.48 -0.17 -17.70
N GLY A 48 7.87 -1.29 -17.35
CA GLY A 48 8.58 -2.57 -17.13
C GLY A 48 9.17 -2.72 -15.73
N GLU A 49 9.05 -1.73 -14.84
CA GLU A 49 9.55 -1.87 -13.47
C GLU A 49 8.77 -2.97 -12.72
N PRO A 50 9.46 -3.92 -12.06
CA PRO A 50 8.84 -4.97 -11.27
C PRO A 50 8.33 -4.42 -9.94
N LEU A 51 7.10 -4.79 -9.59
CA LEU A 51 6.35 -4.29 -8.45
C LEU A 51 5.85 -5.45 -7.59
N ALA A 52 5.68 -5.19 -6.30
CA ALA A 52 5.04 -6.11 -5.36
C ALA A 52 3.74 -5.48 -4.85
N VAL A 53 2.58 -6.01 -5.24
CA VAL A 53 1.27 -5.52 -4.81
C VAL A 53 0.90 -6.17 -3.48
N HIS A 54 0.75 -5.38 -2.42
CA HIS A 54 0.40 -5.84 -1.09
C HIS A 54 -1.11 -5.85 -0.82
N GLY A 55 -1.87 -5.13 -1.64
CA GLY A 55 -3.32 -5.06 -1.58
C GLY A 55 -3.83 -3.87 -2.37
N CYS A 56 -5.14 -3.82 -2.61
CA CYS A 56 -5.80 -2.67 -3.23
C CYS A 56 -6.86 -2.08 -2.32
N LEU A 57 -7.26 -0.83 -2.55
CA LEU A 57 -8.42 -0.24 -1.89
C LEU A 57 -9.70 -1.06 -2.20
N ALA A 58 -10.74 -0.85 -1.40
CA ALA A 58 -12.04 -1.50 -1.59
C ALA A 58 -12.67 -1.21 -2.97
N ASP A 59 -12.47 0.00 -3.49
CA ASP A 59 -12.89 0.41 -4.84
C ASP A 59 -11.93 -0.09 -5.95
N ARG A 60 -10.78 -0.64 -5.55
CA ARG A 60 -9.73 -1.23 -6.41
C ARG A 60 -9.06 -0.22 -7.34
N SER A 61 -9.22 1.07 -7.10
CA SER A 61 -8.69 2.13 -7.97
C SER A 61 -7.19 2.36 -7.76
N TRP A 62 -6.72 2.14 -6.52
CA TRP A 62 -5.32 2.25 -6.09
C TRP A 62 -4.88 1.00 -5.35
N CYS A 63 -3.62 0.62 -5.53
CA CYS A 63 -3.01 -0.48 -4.82
C CYS A 63 -1.75 -0.05 -4.09
N ASP A 64 -1.56 -0.60 -2.91
CA ASP A 64 -0.34 -0.50 -2.11
C ASP A 64 0.73 -1.41 -2.71
N VAL A 65 1.88 -0.82 -3.03
CA VAL A 65 2.91 -1.35 -3.90
C VAL A 65 4.29 -1.12 -3.27
N GLY A 66 5.08 -2.18 -3.26
CA GLY A 66 6.51 -2.16 -2.98
C GLY A 66 7.35 -2.06 -4.26
N TRP A 67 8.38 -1.22 -4.24
CA TRP A 67 9.41 -1.14 -5.29
C TRP A 67 10.76 -0.79 -4.68
N ARG A 68 11.78 -1.63 -4.86
CA ARG A 68 13.17 -1.42 -4.38
C ARG A 68 13.27 -0.84 -2.95
N GLY A 69 12.51 -1.42 -2.02
CA GLY A 69 12.47 -1.00 -0.62
C GLY A 69 11.65 0.28 -0.34
N GLN A 70 11.08 0.91 -1.36
CA GLN A 70 10.06 1.94 -1.22
C GLN A 70 8.67 1.31 -1.15
N ARG A 71 7.75 1.99 -0.47
CA ARG A 71 6.35 1.59 -0.31
C ARG A 71 5.44 2.77 -0.66
N GLY A 72 4.36 2.54 -1.39
CA GLY A 72 3.42 3.57 -1.78
C GLY A 72 2.28 3.07 -2.63
N TRP A 73 1.54 3.99 -3.23
CA TRP A 73 0.30 3.71 -3.94
C TRP A 73 0.46 3.98 -5.43
N VAL A 74 0.01 3.05 -6.26
CA VAL A 74 -0.06 3.18 -7.72
C VAL A 74 -1.50 2.91 -8.16
N SER A 75 -2.02 3.67 -9.13
CA SER A 75 -3.34 3.37 -9.67
C SER A 75 -3.31 2.05 -10.44
N ALA A 76 -4.30 1.20 -10.17
CA ALA A 76 -4.33 -0.19 -10.63
C ALA A 76 -4.29 -0.30 -12.17
N ASN A 77 -4.89 0.66 -12.87
CA ASN A 77 -4.94 0.71 -14.34
C ASN A 77 -3.57 0.87 -15.03
N TYR A 78 -2.53 1.27 -14.30
CA TYR A 78 -1.17 1.40 -14.84
C TYR A 78 -0.30 0.17 -14.58
N MET A 79 -0.84 -0.86 -13.94
CA MET A 79 -0.14 -2.09 -13.60
C MET A 79 -0.74 -3.29 -14.33
N GLN A 80 0.07 -4.30 -14.51
CA GLN A 80 -0.36 -5.62 -14.96
C GLN A 80 0.19 -6.70 -14.03
N VAL A 81 -0.56 -7.79 -13.94
CA VAL A 81 -0.17 -9.01 -13.22
C VAL A 81 -0.22 -10.18 -14.18
N THR A 82 0.56 -11.22 -13.89
CA THR A 82 0.44 -12.49 -14.62
C THR A 82 -0.62 -13.35 -13.95
N TYR A 83 -1.74 -13.56 -14.64
CA TYR A 83 -2.85 -14.39 -14.17
C TYR A 83 -3.08 -15.51 -15.20
N GLN A 84 -3.08 -16.77 -14.73
CA GLN A 84 -3.22 -17.96 -15.59
C GLN A 84 -2.27 -17.97 -16.80
N GLY A 85 -1.01 -17.56 -16.59
CA GLY A 85 0.01 -17.52 -17.65
C GLY A 85 -0.16 -16.38 -18.67
N ARG A 86 -1.04 -15.42 -18.43
CA ARG A 86 -1.24 -14.24 -19.28
C ARG A 86 -1.06 -12.96 -18.49
N ASP A 87 -0.42 -11.97 -19.13
CA ASP A 87 -0.32 -10.63 -18.57
C ASP A 87 -1.63 -9.89 -18.78
N VAL A 88 -2.25 -9.49 -17.66
CA VAL A 88 -3.53 -8.80 -17.64
C VAL A 88 -3.41 -7.50 -16.86
N VAL A 89 -4.04 -6.44 -17.37
CA VAL A 89 -4.12 -5.16 -16.66
C VAL A 89 -4.88 -5.35 -15.36
N LEU A 90 -4.37 -4.78 -14.27
CA LEU A 90 -4.95 -4.89 -12.94
C LEU A 90 -6.20 -3.99 -12.81
N ARG A 91 -7.26 -4.36 -13.54
CA ARG A 91 -8.59 -3.74 -13.45
C ARG A 91 -9.32 -4.26 -12.20
N PRO A 92 -10.37 -3.58 -11.72
CA PRO A 92 -11.14 -4.02 -10.56
C PRO A 92 -11.59 -5.49 -10.60
N ALA A 93 -11.96 -6.02 -11.77
CA ALA A 93 -12.37 -7.41 -11.92
C ALA A 93 -11.23 -8.43 -11.68
N ILE A 94 -9.98 -8.03 -11.90
CA ILE A 94 -8.80 -8.92 -11.78
C ILE A 94 -8.29 -9.00 -10.34
N VAL A 95 -8.38 -7.91 -9.57
CA VAL A 95 -7.88 -7.83 -8.18
C VAL A 95 -8.29 -9.04 -7.32
N PRO A 96 -9.58 -9.40 -7.18
CA PRO A 96 -9.97 -10.53 -6.32
C PRO A 96 -9.52 -11.89 -6.87
N VAL A 97 -9.59 -12.10 -8.19
CA VAL A 97 -9.22 -13.39 -8.80
C VAL A 97 -7.71 -13.62 -8.83
N ALA A 98 -6.92 -12.55 -8.78
CA ALA A 98 -5.46 -12.59 -8.63
C ALA A 98 -5.00 -12.79 -7.17
N GLY A 99 -5.94 -13.00 -6.24
CA GLY A 99 -5.65 -13.20 -4.82
C GLY A 99 -5.17 -11.94 -4.09
N ILE A 100 -5.35 -10.76 -4.68
CA ILE A 100 -4.95 -9.49 -4.07
C ILE A 100 -6.05 -9.06 -3.10
N GLY A 101 -5.68 -8.97 -1.82
CA GLY A 101 -6.59 -8.56 -0.76
C GLY A 101 -6.91 -7.07 -0.75
N VAL A 102 -7.85 -6.70 0.11
CA VAL A 102 -8.22 -5.31 0.36
C VAL A 102 -7.37 -4.73 1.49
N VAL A 103 -6.84 -3.53 1.30
CA VAL A 103 -6.09 -2.77 2.30
C VAL A 103 -6.65 -1.35 2.42
N GLU A 104 -6.35 -0.71 3.53
CA GLU A 104 -6.78 0.66 3.82
C GLU A 104 -5.59 1.62 3.82
N PHE A 105 -5.87 2.86 3.41
CA PHE A 105 -4.99 3.98 3.65
C PHE A 105 -5.47 4.76 4.87
N ASN A 106 -4.72 4.69 5.97
CA ASN A 106 -5.05 5.33 7.24
C ASN A 106 -3.79 5.89 7.94
N ASP A 107 -3.97 6.52 9.10
CA ASP A 107 -2.86 7.10 9.88
C ASP A 107 -1.81 6.06 10.27
N ALA A 108 -2.22 4.82 10.56
CA ALA A 108 -1.27 3.76 10.92
C ALA A 108 -0.37 3.38 9.74
N TYR A 109 -0.93 3.28 8.52
CA TYR A 109 -0.16 3.09 7.30
C TYR A 109 0.82 4.26 7.10
N TRP A 110 0.33 5.50 7.23
CA TRP A 110 1.15 6.69 7.05
C TRP A 110 2.32 6.75 8.03
N GLN A 111 2.03 6.56 9.33
CA GLN A 111 3.05 6.56 10.38
C GLN A 111 4.08 5.46 10.15
N ARG A 112 3.65 4.27 9.74
CA ARG A 112 4.55 3.14 9.47
C ARG A 112 5.54 3.41 8.34
N HIS A 113 5.09 4.05 7.26
CA HIS A 113 5.87 4.14 6.02
C HIS A 113 6.55 5.50 5.79
N TYR A 114 6.02 6.59 6.36
CA TYR A 114 6.47 7.94 5.99
C TYR A 114 6.94 8.82 7.14
N ILE A 115 6.65 8.51 8.41
CA ILE A 115 7.03 9.38 9.54
C ILE A 115 8.54 9.67 9.61
N ARG A 116 9.36 8.75 9.11
CA ARG A 116 10.83 8.85 9.09
C ARG A 116 11.40 9.40 7.77
N LYS A 117 10.57 9.77 6.80
CA LYS A 117 11.05 10.29 5.51
C LYS A 117 11.46 11.76 5.64
N PRO A 118 12.60 12.19 5.05
CA PRO A 118 13.09 13.56 5.17
C PRO A 118 12.12 14.64 4.67
N TRP A 119 11.36 14.33 3.61
CA TRP A 119 10.35 15.23 3.03
C TRP A 119 9.07 15.34 3.88
N TYR A 120 8.91 14.50 4.90
CA TYR A 120 7.85 14.59 5.90
C TYR A 120 8.25 15.46 7.10
N ARG A 121 9.56 15.76 7.28
CA ARG A 121 9.96 16.78 8.26
C ARG A 121 9.32 18.10 7.81
N PRO A 122 8.67 18.86 8.71
CA PRO A 122 8.02 20.12 8.35
C PRO A 122 9.02 21.03 7.64
N ASN A 123 8.86 21.18 6.32
CA ASN A 123 9.59 22.19 5.57
C ASN A 123 8.76 23.48 5.70
N PRO A 124 9.28 24.56 6.31
CA PRO A 124 8.53 25.80 6.49
C PRO A 124 8.11 26.47 5.16
N ARG A 125 8.60 25.97 4.02
CA ARG A 125 8.21 26.44 2.67
C ARG A 125 7.07 25.63 2.02
N VAL A 126 6.60 24.55 2.66
CA VAL A 126 5.58 23.64 2.10
C VAL A 126 4.39 23.56 3.05
N THR A 127 3.25 24.09 2.62
CA THR A 127 2.05 24.34 3.44
C THR A 127 1.16 23.11 3.68
N HIS A 128 1.57 21.90 3.30
CA HIS A 128 0.74 20.69 3.41
C HIS A 128 1.44 19.53 4.14
N PRO A 129 1.30 19.44 5.47
CA PRO A 129 1.84 18.39 6.30
C PRO A 129 0.76 17.32 6.53
N TRP A 130 0.46 16.47 5.54
CA TRP A 130 -0.63 15.48 5.69
C TRP A 130 -0.30 14.50 6.82
N PRO A 131 -1.16 14.37 7.86
CA PRO A 131 -2.48 13.78 7.68
C PRO A 131 -3.63 14.57 8.32
N HIS A 132 -4.72 14.73 7.57
CA HIS A 132 -6.08 14.65 8.11
C HIS A 132 -6.82 13.62 7.25
N VAL A 133 -6.93 12.40 7.79
CA VAL A 133 -7.73 11.29 7.26
C VAL A 133 -9.17 11.74 7.09
N TRP A 134 -9.67 11.82 5.84
CA TRP A 134 -11.07 11.52 5.49
C TRP A 134 -11.16 11.16 4.00
N ILE A 135 -12.03 10.19 3.71
CA ILE A 135 -12.49 9.71 2.39
C ILE A 135 -11.73 8.50 1.82
N VAL A 136 -11.95 7.33 2.44
CA VAL A 136 -12.63 6.25 1.71
C VAL A 136 -14.03 6.13 2.33
N ARG A 137 -15.02 6.80 1.73
CA ARG A 137 -16.43 6.45 1.91
C ARG A 137 -16.83 5.57 0.73
#